data_AF-A0A7X8V2K4-F1
#
_entry.id   AF-A0A7X8V2K4-F1
#
_cell.length_a   1.000
_cell.length_b   1.000
_cell.length_c   1.000
_cell.angle_alpha   90.00
_cell.angle_beta   90.00
_cell.angle_gamma   90.00
#
_symmetry.space_group_name_H-M   'P 1'
#
loop_
_entity.id
_entity.type
_entity.pdbx_description
1 polymer ?
#
loop_
_entity_poly.entity_id
_entity_poly.type
_entity_poly.pdbx_seq_one_letter_code
_entity_poly.pdbx_strand_id
1 'polypeptide(L)' 'VRAARDAVNGWDPSGGALYFFNPAKVASSWVWTRAIVNRIGKHVFAI' A
#
# COMPACT_ATOMS: atom_id res chain seq x y z
N VAL A 1 -0.78 -18.50 -3.44
CA VAL A 1 -0.17 -18.07 -4.73
C VAL A 1 -1.11 -17.24 -5.61
N ARG A 2 -2.44 -17.28 -5.39
CA ARG A 2 -3.43 -16.57 -6.22
C ARG A 2 -3.17 -15.06 -6.35
N ALA A 3 -2.97 -14.35 -5.23
CA ALA A 3 -2.70 -12.91 -5.22
C ALA A 3 -1.48 -12.49 -6.07
N ALA A 4 -0.39 -13.27 -6.05
CA ALA A 4 0.79 -12.98 -6.86
C ALA A 4 0.51 -13.16 -8.36
N ARG A 5 -0.26 -14.19 -8.73
CA ARG A 5 -0.69 -14.38 -10.13
C ARG A 5 -1.63 -13.26 -10.58
N ASP A 6 -2.57 -12.87 -9.75
CA ASP A 6 -3.52 -11.81 -10.10
C ASP A 6 -2.79 -10.45 -10.28
N ALA A 7 -1.78 -10.17 -9.44
CA ALA A 7 -0.94 -8.98 -9.59
C ALA A 7 -0.13 -9.00 -10.90
N VAL A 8 0.47 -10.14 -11.27
CA VAL A 8 1.16 -10.31 -12.56
C VAL A 8 0.19 -10.16 -13.75
N ASN A 9 -1.06 -10.59 -13.59
CA ASN A 9 -2.12 -10.40 -14.57
C ASN A 9 -2.66 -8.95 -14.64
N GLY A 10 -2.05 -8.01 -13.91
CA GLY A 10 -2.37 -6.58 -13.97
C GLY A 10 -3.46 -6.13 -13.01
N TRP A 11 -3.90 -6.99 -12.09
CA TRP A 11 -4.83 -6.56 -11.04
C TRP A 11 -4.07 -5.84 -9.92
N ASP A 12 -4.10 -4.52 -9.96
CA ASP A 12 -3.53 -3.66 -8.91
C ASP A 12 -4.63 -2.90 -8.13
N PRO A 13 -5.06 -3.42 -6.97
CA PRO A 13 -6.01 -2.72 -6.09
C PRO A 13 -5.37 -1.54 -5.32
N SER A 14 -4.04 -1.38 -5.36
CA SER A 14 -3.32 -0.30 -4.67
C SER A 14 -3.29 1.01 -5.46
N GLY A 15 -3.63 0.97 -6.75
CA GLY A 15 -3.70 2.16 -7.61
C GLY A 15 -2.33 2.74 -7.96
N GLY A 16 -1.31 1.90 -8.10
CA GLY A 16 0.06 2.31 -8.43
C GLY A 16 0.89 2.74 -7.22
N ALA A 17 0.54 2.30 -6.02
CA ALA A 17 1.28 2.67 -4.81
C ALA A 17 2.69 2.05 -4.79
N LEU A 18 3.67 2.87 -4.41
CA LEU A 18 5.08 2.45 -4.28
C LEU A 18 5.44 2.09 -2.83
N TYR A 19 4.67 2.60 -1.88
CA TYR A 19 4.89 2.41 -0.45
C TYR A 19 3.62 1.86 0.20
N PHE A 20 3.80 1.03 1.23
CA PHE A 20 2.71 0.63 2.11
C PHE A 20 3.19 0.54 3.55
N PHE A 21 2.30 0.82 4.50
CA PHE A 21 2.63 0.75 5.92
C PHE A 21 1.40 0.50 6.81
N ASN A 22 1.64 -0.05 8.00
CA ASN A 22 0.61 -0.19 9.02
C ASN A 22 0.67 1.00 9.99
N PRO A 23 -0.35 1.86 10.05
CA PRO A 23 -0.34 3.05 10.90
C PRO A 23 -0.27 2.73 12.40
N ALA A 24 -0.65 1.53 12.82
CA ALA A 24 -0.53 1.09 14.21
C ALA A 24 0.89 0.63 14.60
N LYS A 25 1.80 0.48 13.63
CA LYS A 25 3.18 0.01 13.85
C LYS A 25 4.25 0.98 13.35
N VAL A 26 3.86 2.02 12.61
CA VAL A 26 4.79 3.05 12.13
C VAL A 26 5.05 4.07 13.23
N ALA A 27 6.30 4.10 13.71
CA ALA A 27 6.78 5.12 14.63
C ALA A 27 7.31 6.37 13.90
N SER A 28 7.71 6.23 12.64
CA SER A 28 8.35 7.31 11.88
C SER A 28 7.35 8.16 11.11
N SER A 29 7.40 9.48 11.31
CA SER A 29 6.51 10.44 10.64
C SER A 29 6.75 10.57 9.13
N TRP A 30 7.91 10.16 8.61
CA TRP A 30 8.27 10.35 7.19
C TRP A 30 7.27 9.69 6.23
N VAL A 31 6.69 8.54 6.60
CA VAL A 31 5.77 7.82 5.70
C VAL A 31 4.46 8.60 5.51
N TRP A 32 4.10 9.45 6.46
CA TRP A 32 2.92 10.34 6.37
C TRP A 32 3.16 11.57 5.49
N THR A 33 4.41 11.83 5.08
CA THR A 33 4.73 12.89 4.10
C THR A 33 4.46 12.45 2.66
N ARG A 34 4.25 11.14 2.44
CA ARG A 34 3.92 10.58 1.12
C ARG A 34 2.45 10.79 0.80
N ALA A 35 2.12 10.82 -0.48
CA ALA A 35 0.74 11.00 -0.92
C ALA A 35 -0.03 9.68 -0.70
N ILE A 36 -0.96 9.67 0.26
CA ILE A 36 -1.77 8.48 0.56
C ILE A 36 -2.75 8.24 -0.59
N VAL A 37 -2.64 7.08 -1.23
CA VAL A 37 -3.49 6.66 -2.35
C VAL A 37 -4.75 5.97 -1.83
N ASN A 38 -4.57 4.95 -0.99
CA ASN A 38 -5.69 4.14 -0.52
C ASN A 38 -5.35 3.38 0.77
N ARG A 39 -6.37 2.78 1.40
CA ARG A 39 -6.23 1.89 2.54
C ARG A 39 -6.94 0.57 2.28
N ILE A 40 -6.18 -0.53 2.30
CA ILE A 40 -6.71 -1.88 2.15
C ILE A 40 -6.47 -2.62 3.48
N GLY A 41 -7.56 -2.86 4.21
CA GLY A 41 -7.51 -3.46 5.54
C GLY A 41 -6.68 -2.62 6.54
N LYS A 42 -5.62 -3.23 7.09
CA LYS A 42 -4.72 -2.60 8.07
C LYS A 42 -3.52 -1.90 7.44
N HIS A 43 -3.43 -1.83 6.12
CA HIS A 43 -2.32 -1.19 5.41
C HIS A 43 -2.80 0.05 4.65
N VAL A 44 -2.02 1.12 4.78
CA VAL A 44 -2.13 2.35 4.00
C VAL A 44 -1.13 2.25 2.86
N PHE A 45 -1.54 2.64 1.66
CA PHE A 45 -0.77 2.63 0.42
C PHE A 45 -0.52 4.08 -0.03
N ALA A 46 0.70 4.38 -0.45
CA ALA A 46 1.14 5.73 -0.79
C ALA A 46 2.12 5.75 -1.97
N ILE A 47 2.27 6.94 -2.59
CA ILE A 47 3.26 7.27 -3.64
C ILE A 47 4.36 8.14 -3.06
#